data_AF-A0A2T0MAQ0-F1
#
_entry.id   AF-A0A2T0MAQ0-F1
#
_cell.length_a   1.000
_cell.length_b   1.000
_cell.length_c   1.000
_cell.angle_alpha   90.00
_cell.angle_beta   90.00
_cell.angle_gamma   90.00
#
_symmetry.space_group_name_H-M   'P 1'
#
loop_
_entity.id
_entity.type
_entity.pdbx_description
1 polymer ?
#
loop_
_entity_poly.entity_id
_entity_poly.type
_entity_poly.pdbx_seq_one_letter_code
_entity_poly.pdbx_strand_id
1 'polypeptide(L)'
;MLSEIKEQWTLDDSGNVTYQKILELPELSKDIIYPRSLNFFSYNLENEPLSLTEDRELGMLLVKGVFDRVHSTGVFLDYTHIHCLNLIRIDVKDEKARILVTLSAYEIESGNVGEDDLPLISSSKVNQEFPINPSGRNKTMMGKAFYKSHMRAISLMDKISNALENGNTSPSLEDRDW
;
A
#
# COMPACT_ATOMS: atom_id res chain seq x y z
N MET A 1 5.09 19.88 -2.62
CA MET A 1 4.68 18.47 -2.85
C MET A 1 5.76 17.48 -2.42
N LEU A 2 6.82 17.19 -3.20
CA LEU A 2 7.76 16.10 -2.83
C LEU A 2 8.63 16.40 -1.61
N SER A 3 8.97 17.67 -1.36
CA SER A 3 9.71 18.11 -0.18
C SER A 3 8.90 17.96 1.12
N GLU A 4 7.57 18.04 1.05
CA GLU A 4 6.67 17.96 2.22
C GLU A 4 6.50 16.52 2.74
N ILE A 5 6.78 15.52 1.90
CA ILE A 5 6.53 14.11 2.23
C ILE A 5 7.80 13.32 2.53
N LYS A 6 8.98 13.96 2.45
CA LYS A 6 10.29 13.28 2.51
C LYS A 6 10.57 12.59 3.86
N GLU A 7 10.06 13.14 4.96
CA GLU A 7 10.30 12.63 6.31
C GLU A 7 9.25 11.61 6.76
N GLN A 8 8.27 11.30 5.91
CA GLN A 8 7.15 10.41 6.25
C GLN A 8 7.42 8.94 5.90
N TRP A 9 8.56 8.65 5.28
CA TRP A 9 8.98 7.31 4.89
C TRP A 9 10.48 7.14 5.09
N THR A 10 10.91 5.88 5.16
CA THR A 10 12.32 5.49 5.26
C THR A 10 12.64 4.48 4.16
N LEU A 11 13.94 4.28 3.89
CA LEU A 11 14.37 3.16 3.06
C LEU A 11 14.69 1.98 3.95
N ASP A 12 14.14 0.81 3.63
CA ASP A 12 14.57 -0.43 4.26
C ASP A 12 15.93 -0.90 3.69
N ASP A 13 16.50 -1.95 4.27
CA ASP A 13 17.81 -2.50 3.85
C ASP A 13 17.79 -3.03 2.40
N SER A 14 16.62 -3.32 1.85
CA SER A 14 16.42 -3.74 0.45
C SER A 14 16.21 -2.55 -0.49
N GLY A 15 16.16 -1.34 0.06
CA GLY A 15 15.91 -0.09 -0.63
C GLY A 15 14.45 0.15 -0.98
N ASN A 16 13.49 -0.51 -0.34
CA ASN A 16 12.08 -0.19 -0.54
C ASN A 16 11.67 1.02 0.31
N VAL A 17 10.65 1.75 -0.14
CA VAL A 17 10.13 2.91 0.58
C VAL A 17 9.08 2.45 1.57
N THR A 18 9.37 2.59 2.87
CA THR A 18 8.55 2.03 3.95
C THR A 18 8.01 3.11 4.86
N TYR A 19 6.69 3.04 5.09
CA TYR A 19 5.93 3.82 6.05
C TYR A 19 5.69 2.96 7.28
N GLN A 20 5.78 3.55 8.47
CA GLN A 20 5.52 2.85 9.73
C GLN A 20 4.59 3.68 10.62
N LYS A 21 3.63 3.00 11.24
CA LYS A 21 2.80 3.55 12.32
C LYS A 21 2.64 2.52 13.42
N ILE A 22 2.82 2.95 14.65
CA ILE A 22 2.52 2.15 15.85
C ILE A 22 1.23 2.74 16.43
N LEU A 23 0.26 1.88 16.69
CA LEU A 23 -1.01 2.21 17.30
C LEU A 23 -1.06 1.62 18.70
N GLU A 24 -1.33 2.47 19.67
CA GLU A 24 -1.71 2.04 21.01
C GLU A 24 -3.23 1.89 21.03
N LEU A 25 -3.69 0.71 21.43
CA LEU A 25 -5.06 0.21 21.37
C LEU A 25 -5.48 -0.29 22.75
N PRO A 26 -5.54 0.60 23.76
CA PRO A 26 -5.76 0.20 25.15
C PRO A 26 -7.03 -0.65 25.29
N GLU A 27 -7.01 -1.63 26.18
CA GLU A 27 -8.14 -2.54 26.45
C GLU A 27 -8.50 -3.51 25.31
N LEU A 28 -7.79 -3.47 24.17
CA LEU A 28 -7.98 -4.42 23.07
C LEU A 28 -6.92 -5.53 23.13
N SER A 29 -7.35 -6.78 23.27
CA SER A 29 -6.46 -7.93 23.21
C SER A 29 -6.06 -8.28 21.78
N LYS A 30 -4.96 -9.02 21.63
CA LYS A 30 -4.53 -9.59 20.34
C LYS A 30 -5.64 -10.39 19.66
N ASP A 31 -6.45 -11.12 20.44
CA ASP A 31 -7.57 -11.93 19.92
C ASP A 31 -8.73 -11.09 19.35
N ILE A 32 -8.74 -9.77 19.60
CA ILE A 32 -9.67 -8.83 18.97
C ILE A 32 -9.00 -8.13 17.78
N ILE A 33 -7.77 -7.64 17.98
CA ILE A 33 -7.06 -6.83 16.97
C ILE A 33 -6.68 -7.69 15.75
N TYR A 34 -6.25 -8.94 15.96
CA TYR A 34 -5.81 -9.80 14.86
C TYR A 34 -6.96 -10.12 13.88
N PRO A 35 -8.15 -10.59 14.33
CA PRO A 35 -9.29 -10.76 13.43
C PRO A 35 -9.71 -9.47 12.72
N ARG A 36 -9.67 -8.31 13.40
CA ARG A 36 -9.94 -7.01 12.75
C ARG A 36 -8.94 -6.72 11.63
N SER A 37 -7.67 -7.04 11.84
CA SER A 37 -6.60 -6.86 10.86
C SER A 37 -6.82 -7.75 9.63
N LEU A 38 -7.21 -9.01 9.83
CA LEU A 38 -7.50 -9.96 8.75
C LEU A 38 -8.72 -9.52 7.96
N ASN A 39 -9.82 -9.23 8.65
CA ASN A 39 -11.11 -8.87 8.04
C ASN A 39 -11.02 -7.57 7.23
N PHE A 40 -10.11 -6.65 7.60
CA PHE A 40 -9.87 -5.44 6.83
C PHE A 40 -9.66 -5.72 5.34
N PHE A 41 -8.86 -6.74 5.03
CA PHE A 41 -8.54 -7.07 3.63
C PHE A 41 -9.72 -7.70 2.88
N SER A 42 -10.69 -8.28 3.59
CA SER A 42 -11.92 -8.80 2.98
C SER A 42 -12.95 -7.72 2.68
N TYR A 43 -13.00 -6.64 3.48
CA TYR A 43 -14.04 -5.60 3.36
C TYR A 43 -13.59 -4.34 2.64
N ASN A 44 -12.30 -3.96 2.71
CA ASN A 44 -11.86 -2.60 2.41
C ASN A 44 -10.90 -2.48 1.22
N LEU A 45 -10.47 -3.59 0.62
CA LEU A 45 -9.61 -3.53 -0.55
C LEU A 45 -10.41 -3.23 -1.82
N GLU A 46 -9.87 -2.33 -2.65
CA GLU A 46 -10.42 -2.02 -3.97
C GLU A 46 -10.22 -3.20 -4.95
N ASN A 47 -9.15 -3.97 -4.76
CA ASN A 47 -8.79 -5.14 -5.56
C ASN A 47 -8.39 -6.31 -4.66
N GLU A 48 -8.58 -7.53 -5.13
CA GLU A 48 -8.08 -8.70 -4.42
C GLU A 48 -6.55 -8.62 -4.20
N PRO A 49 -6.06 -9.00 -3.02
CA PRO A 49 -4.62 -9.02 -2.76
C PRO A 49 -3.95 -10.08 -3.64
N LEU A 50 -2.73 -9.79 -4.10
CA LEU A 50 -1.92 -10.75 -4.85
C LEU A 50 -1.54 -11.97 -4.00
N SER A 51 -1.33 -11.76 -2.71
CA SER A 51 -1.12 -12.83 -1.74
C SER A 51 -1.39 -12.33 -0.33
N LEU A 52 -1.91 -13.20 0.53
CA LEU A 52 -2.01 -12.99 1.97
C LEU A 52 -1.25 -14.12 2.68
N THR A 53 -0.38 -13.76 3.61
CA THR A 53 0.34 -14.68 4.49
C THR A 53 0.05 -14.29 5.92
N GLU A 54 -0.31 -15.27 6.74
CA GLU A 54 -0.73 -15.03 8.11
C GLU A 54 -0.02 -15.97 9.09
N ASP A 55 0.24 -15.45 10.28
CA ASP A 55 0.79 -16.20 11.40
C ASP A 55 0.09 -15.73 12.68
N ARG A 56 -0.92 -16.49 13.11
CA ARG A 56 -1.72 -16.16 14.28
C ARG A 56 -0.91 -16.25 15.58
N GLU A 57 0.06 -17.15 15.66
CA GLU A 57 0.90 -17.31 16.86
C GLU A 57 1.80 -16.10 17.05
N LEU A 58 2.44 -15.63 15.97
CA LEU A 58 3.25 -14.41 15.98
C LEU A 58 2.40 -13.13 15.95
N GLY A 59 1.11 -13.23 15.60
CA GLY A 59 0.23 -12.07 15.43
C GLY A 59 0.58 -11.25 14.20
N MET A 60 1.08 -11.89 13.14
CA MET A 60 1.59 -11.22 11.95
C MET A 60 0.68 -11.49 10.76
N LEU A 61 0.39 -10.44 10.00
CA LEU A 61 -0.16 -10.53 8.66
C LEU A 61 0.78 -9.84 7.66
N LEU A 62 0.94 -10.43 6.49
CA LEU A 62 1.67 -9.88 5.36
C LEU A 62 0.81 -10.01 4.10
N VAL A 63 0.49 -8.87 3.49
CA VAL A 63 -0.33 -8.79 2.29
C VAL A 63 0.48 -8.13 1.18
N LYS A 64 0.48 -8.74 -0.01
CA LYS A 64 1.02 -8.14 -1.22
C LYS A 64 -0.14 -7.61 -2.06
N GLY A 65 -0.02 -6.38 -2.53
CA GLY A 65 -1.04 -5.72 -3.31
C GLY A 65 -0.47 -4.83 -4.39
N VAL A 66 -1.38 -4.23 -5.15
CA VAL A 66 -1.06 -3.27 -6.20
C VAL A 66 -1.88 -2.00 -5.98
N PHE A 67 -1.21 -0.86 -6.04
CA PHE A 67 -1.89 0.40 -6.24
C PHE A 67 -1.99 0.63 -7.74
N ASP A 68 -3.17 0.35 -8.30
CA ASP A 68 -3.36 0.44 -9.74
C ASP A 68 -3.42 1.85 -10.25
N ARG A 69 -2.73 2.09 -11.37
CA ARG A 69 -2.75 3.39 -12.08
C ARG A 69 -2.47 4.56 -11.13
N VAL A 70 -1.44 4.46 -10.29
CA VAL A 70 -0.94 5.59 -9.48
C VAL A 70 -0.55 6.76 -10.36
N HIS A 71 -0.23 6.54 -11.63
CA HIS A 71 -0.18 7.59 -12.63
C HIS A 71 -0.62 7.08 -13.99
N SER A 72 -1.26 7.95 -14.77
CA SER A 72 -1.62 7.68 -16.16
C SER A 72 -1.31 8.91 -16.98
N THR A 73 -0.70 8.71 -18.14
CA THR A 73 -0.48 9.75 -19.15
C THR A 73 -0.73 9.14 -20.53
N GLY A 74 -1.00 9.97 -21.51
CA GLY A 74 -1.26 9.55 -22.86
C GLY A 74 -1.36 10.75 -23.79
N VAL A 75 -1.05 10.53 -25.06
CA VAL A 75 -1.14 11.54 -26.13
C VAL A 75 -1.71 10.85 -27.35
N PHE A 76 -2.83 11.37 -27.86
CA PHE A 76 -3.63 10.71 -28.90
C PHE A 76 -4.00 9.27 -28.55
N LEU A 77 -3.44 8.29 -29.25
CA LEU A 77 -3.71 6.87 -29.04
C LEU A 77 -2.69 6.23 -28.09
N ASP A 78 -1.56 6.86 -27.79
CA ASP A 78 -0.58 6.29 -26.86
C ASP A 78 -1.03 6.47 -25.42
N TYR A 79 -0.80 5.45 -24.60
CA TYR A 79 -1.00 5.50 -23.16
C TYR A 79 0.19 4.91 -22.39
N THR A 80 0.35 5.40 -21.17
CA THR A 80 1.24 4.85 -20.16
C THR A 80 0.51 4.82 -18.83
N HIS A 81 0.40 3.65 -18.23
CA HIS A 81 -0.09 3.42 -16.88
C HIS A 81 1.04 2.98 -15.97
N ILE A 82 1.11 3.57 -14.79
CA ILE A 82 2.07 3.22 -13.76
C ILE A 82 1.30 2.65 -12.58
N HIS A 83 1.61 1.41 -12.23
CA HIS A 83 1.12 0.69 -11.07
C HIS A 83 2.23 0.61 -10.04
N CYS A 84 1.88 0.59 -8.75
CA CYS A 84 2.85 0.51 -7.67
C CYS A 84 2.61 -0.74 -6.82
N LEU A 85 3.55 -1.68 -6.89
CA LEU A 85 3.54 -2.89 -6.08
C LEU A 85 3.83 -2.54 -4.62
N ASN A 86 2.95 -2.98 -3.73
CA ASN A 86 3.03 -2.69 -2.31
C ASN A 86 3.00 -3.95 -1.44
N LEU A 87 3.61 -3.84 -0.27
CA LEU A 87 3.51 -4.81 0.81
C LEU A 87 2.96 -4.15 2.06
N ILE A 88 2.00 -4.79 2.70
CA ILE A 88 1.37 -4.34 3.92
C ILE A 88 1.67 -5.38 4.98
N ARG A 89 2.32 -4.99 6.07
CA ARG A 89 2.57 -5.87 7.21
C ARG A 89 1.90 -5.29 8.45
N ILE A 90 1.15 -6.14 9.15
CA ILE A 90 0.54 -5.79 10.43
C ILE A 90 1.09 -6.77 11.47
N ASP A 91 1.78 -6.26 12.49
CA ASP A 91 2.18 -7.03 13.66
C ASP A 91 1.29 -6.63 14.84
N VAL A 92 0.67 -7.61 15.49
CA VAL A 92 -0.33 -7.43 16.53
C VAL A 92 0.16 -8.03 17.85
N LYS A 93 0.01 -7.26 18.93
CA LYS A 93 0.17 -7.70 20.32
C LYS A 93 -1.03 -7.22 21.12
N ASP A 94 -1.10 -7.63 22.39
CA ASP A 94 -2.07 -7.03 23.30
C ASP A 94 -1.84 -5.51 23.36
N GLU A 95 -2.95 -4.80 23.26
CA GLU A 95 -3.07 -3.35 23.35
C GLU A 95 -2.27 -2.54 22.32
N LYS A 96 -1.71 -3.17 21.29
CA LYS A 96 -0.99 -2.43 20.24
C LYS A 96 -0.85 -3.18 18.93
N ALA A 97 -0.72 -2.40 17.86
CA ALA A 97 -0.40 -2.89 16.54
C ALA A 97 0.69 -2.04 15.88
N ARG A 98 1.50 -2.66 15.03
CA ARG A 98 2.42 -1.98 14.12
C ARG A 98 1.99 -2.23 12.69
N ILE A 99 1.77 -1.16 11.95
CA ILE A 99 1.45 -1.19 10.52
C ILE A 99 2.68 -0.74 9.75
N LEU A 100 3.09 -1.54 8.77
CA LEU A 100 4.08 -1.18 7.76
C LEU A 100 3.42 -1.19 6.39
N VAL A 101 3.59 -0.13 5.62
CA VAL A 101 3.22 -0.10 4.20
C VAL A 101 4.49 0.17 3.41
N THR A 102 4.81 -0.69 2.46
CA THR A 102 6.07 -0.67 1.71
C THR A 102 5.78 -0.55 0.23
N LEU A 103 6.38 0.43 -0.46
CA LEU A 103 6.35 0.56 -1.91
C LEU A 103 7.63 -0.07 -2.47
N SER A 104 7.46 -1.12 -3.28
CA SER A 104 8.57 -1.99 -3.68
C SER A 104 9.04 -1.74 -5.11
N ALA A 105 8.11 -1.78 -6.08
CA ALA A 105 8.40 -1.59 -7.49
C ALA A 105 7.26 -0.89 -8.22
N TYR A 106 7.61 -0.27 -9.33
CA TYR A 106 6.66 0.19 -10.33
C TYR A 106 6.56 -0.82 -11.46
N GLU A 107 5.34 -1.08 -11.90
CA GLU A 107 5.06 -1.72 -13.18
C GLU A 107 4.49 -0.65 -14.12
N ILE A 108 5.16 -0.48 -15.25
CA ILE A 108 4.81 0.51 -16.26
C ILE A 108 4.30 -0.24 -17.48
N GLU A 109 3.02 -0.09 -17.73
CA GLU A 109 2.31 -0.58 -18.90
C GLU A 109 2.22 0.55 -19.93
N SER A 110 2.57 0.30 -21.18
CA SER A 110 2.43 1.29 -22.26
C SER A 110 1.99 0.63 -23.55
N GLY A 111 1.20 1.32 -24.34
CA GLY A 111 0.70 0.81 -25.61
C GLY A 111 -0.02 1.88 -26.42
N ASN A 112 -0.61 1.45 -27.53
CA ASN A 112 -1.38 2.29 -28.43
C ASN A 112 -2.83 1.79 -28.52
N VAL A 113 -3.79 2.68 -28.35
CA VAL A 113 -5.22 2.39 -28.46
C VAL A 113 -5.56 2.22 -29.94
N GLY A 114 -5.71 0.97 -30.39
CA GLY A 114 -6.12 0.65 -31.75
C GLY A 114 -5.12 -0.20 -32.53
N GLU A 115 -3.95 -0.48 -31.96
CA GLU A 115 -3.09 -1.57 -32.41
C GLU A 115 -3.46 -2.86 -31.67
N ASP A 116 -3.46 -4.00 -32.39
CA ASP A 116 -3.70 -5.33 -31.82
C ASP A 116 -2.49 -5.87 -31.02
N ASP A 117 -1.45 -5.06 -30.84
CA ASP A 117 -0.24 -5.43 -30.12
C ASP A 117 -0.47 -5.48 -28.61
N LEU A 118 0.19 -6.44 -27.97
CA LEU A 118 0.17 -6.56 -26.51
C LEU A 118 0.85 -5.34 -25.86
N PRO A 119 0.32 -4.82 -24.74
CA PRO A 119 0.96 -3.73 -24.01
C PRO A 119 2.40 -4.08 -23.62
N LEU A 120 3.31 -3.13 -23.79
CA LEU A 120 4.67 -3.23 -23.29
C LEU A 120 4.65 -3.05 -21.76
N ILE A 121 5.10 -4.08 -21.04
CA ILE A 121 5.23 -4.04 -19.58
C ILE A 121 6.71 -3.97 -19.20
N SER A 122 7.06 -3.00 -18.36
CA SER A 122 8.39 -2.92 -17.75
C SER A 122 8.29 -2.75 -16.24
N SER A 123 9.29 -3.21 -15.50
CA SER A 123 9.33 -3.12 -14.03
C SER A 123 10.62 -2.48 -13.54
N SER A 124 10.54 -1.74 -12.43
CA SER A 124 11.69 -1.09 -11.78
C SER A 124 11.44 -0.92 -10.29
N LYS A 125 12.48 -1.05 -9.45
CA LYS A 125 12.34 -0.76 -8.02
C LYS A 125 12.05 0.72 -7.79
N VAL A 126 11.24 1.03 -6.77
CA VAL A 126 10.87 2.43 -6.45
C VAL A 126 12.11 3.29 -6.17
N ASN A 127 13.13 2.74 -5.50
CA ASN A 127 14.36 3.49 -5.21
C ASN A 127 15.27 3.76 -6.40
N GLN A 128 15.06 3.10 -7.53
CA GLN A 128 15.82 3.36 -8.76
C GLN A 128 15.25 4.56 -9.52
N GLU A 129 14.05 5.02 -9.15
CA GLU A 129 13.30 6.04 -9.86
C GLU A 129 13.27 7.38 -9.12
N PHE A 130 12.98 8.45 -9.86
CA PHE A 130 12.76 9.75 -9.24
C PHE A 130 11.49 9.71 -8.38
N PRO A 131 11.48 10.26 -7.15
CA PRO A 131 12.49 11.17 -6.58
C PRO A 131 13.55 10.52 -5.70
N ILE A 132 13.49 9.22 -5.44
CA ILE A 132 14.44 8.55 -4.54
C ILE A 132 15.83 8.56 -5.15
N ASN A 133 15.92 8.22 -6.44
CA ASN A 133 17.12 8.39 -7.24
C ASN A 133 16.99 9.67 -8.08
N PRO A 134 17.81 10.72 -7.82
CA PRO A 134 17.80 11.96 -8.61
C PRO A 134 18.10 11.76 -10.10
N SER A 135 18.75 10.65 -10.47
CA SER A 135 19.08 10.23 -11.83
C SER A 135 18.07 9.24 -12.42
N GLY A 136 16.96 8.96 -11.72
CA GLY A 136 15.89 8.08 -12.18
C GLY A 136 15.15 8.61 -13.40
N ARG A 137 14.28 7.77 -13.99
CA ARG A 137 13.58 8.09 -15.24
C ARG A 137 12.60 9.24 -15.06
N ASN A 138 12.30 9.92 -16.18
CA ASN A 138 11.26 10.94 -16.36
C ASN A 138 10.76 11.60 -15.05
N LYS A 139 11.50 12.62 -14.59
CA LYS A 139 11.29 13.27 -13.28
C LYS A 139 9.84 13.72 -13.05
N THR A 140 9.18 14.24 -14.08
CA THR A 140 7.80 14.72 -13.99
C THR A 140 6.83 13.56 -13.78
N MET A 141 6.94 12.50 -14.58
CA MET A 141 6.04 11.36 -14.53
C MET A 141 6.26 10.54 -13.25
N MET A 142 7.51 10.16 -12.97
CA MET A 142 7.85 9.36 -11.79
C MET A 142 7.67 10.14 -10.49
N GLY A 143 7.93 11.45 -10.48
CA GLY A 143 7.63 12.30 -9.33
C GLY A 143 6.13 12.33 -9.00
N LYS A 144 5.26 12.40 -10.01
CA LYS A 144 3.80 12.32 -9.80
C LYS A 144 3.36 10.92 -9.37
N ALA A 145 3.92 9.87 -9.97
CA ALA A 145 3.62 8.49 -9.59
C ALA A 145 4.01 8.23 -8.13
N PHE A 146 5.19 8.68 -7.70
CA PHE A 146 5.63 8.59 -6.31
C PHE A 146 4.72 9.33 -5.36
N TYR A 147 4.41 10.60 -5.64
CA TYR A 147 3.50 11.39 -4.80
C TYR A 147 2.13 10.73 -4.65
N LYS A 148 1.54 10.23 -5.75
CA LYS A 148 0.24 9.55 -5.70
C LYS A 148 0.32 8.19 -4.98
N SER A 149 1.42 7.46 -5.13
CA SER A 149 1.67 6.21 -4.37
C SER A 149 1.77 6.50 -2.86
N HIS A 150 2.46 7.57 -2.49
CA HIS A 150 2.56 8.06 -1.12
C HIS A 150 1.18 8.36 -0.54
N MET A 151 0.36 9.15 -1.24
CA MET A 151 -0.99 9.48 -0.77
C MET A 151 -1.86 8.22 -0.55
N ARG A 152 -1.74 7.22 -1.43
CA ARG A 152 -2.43 5.94 -1.26
C ARG A 152 -1.90 5.14 -0.07
N ALA A 153 -0.59 5.14 0.16
CA ALA A 153 0.01 4.47 1.32
C ALA A 153 -0.47 5.08 2.64
N ILE A 154 -0.48 6.42 2.75
CA ILE A 154 -0.98 7.12 3.94
C ILE A 154 -2.48 6.86 4.14
N SER A 155 -3.29 7.02 3.09
CA SER A 155 -4.73 6.76 3.17
C SER A 155 -5.04 5.32 3.56
N LEU A 156 -4.30 4.34 3.03
CA LEU A 156 -4.43 2.95 3.40
C LEU A 156 -4.07 2.73 4.88
N MET A 157 -2.97 3.31 5.34
CA MET A 157 -2.54 3.20 6.73
C MET A 157 -3.59 3.78 7.71
N ASP A 158 -4.22 4.89 7.35
CA ASP A 158 -5.30 5.48 8.14
C ASP A 158 -6.57 4.62 8.13
N LYS A 159 -6.94 4.05 6.98
CA LYS A 159 -8.07 3.10 6.89
C LYS A 159 -7.82 1.86 7.76
N ILE A 160 -6.62 1.29 7.71
CA ILE A 160 -6.23 0.16 8.57
C ILE A 160 -6.31 0.60 10.03
N SER A 161 -5.73 1.75 10.39
CA SER A 161 -5.75 2.25 11.77
C SER A 161 -7.17 2.34 12.32
N ASN A 162 -8.07 2.97 11.56
CA ASN A 162 -9.47 3.10 11.93
C ASN A 162 -10.14 1.73 12.09
N ALA A 163 -9.85 0.76 11.21
CA ALA A 163 -10.42 -0.58 11.31
C ALA A 163 -9.93 -1.36 12.55
N LEU A 164 -8.67 -1.16 12.96
CA LEU A 164 -8.13 -1.79 14.17
C LEU A 164 -8.75 -1.19 15.43
N GLU A 165 -8.93 0.12 15.47
CA GLU A 165 -9.54 0.85 16.60
C GLU A 165 -11.04 0.56 16.70
N ASN A 166 -11.77 0.71 15.60
CA ASN A 166 -13.23 0.83 15.60
C ASN A 166 -13.98 -0.39 15.01
N GLY A 167 -13.27 -1.39 14.47
CA GLY A 167 -13.87 -2.51 13.76
C GLY A 167 -14.01 -2.25 12.26
N ASN A 168 -14.38 -3.28 11.49
CA ASN A 168 -14.48 -3.21 10.03
C ASN A 168 -15.89 -2.90 9.55
N THR A 169 -16.87 -3.19 10.39
CA THR A 169 -18.28 -2.89 10.21
C THR A 169 -18.74 -1.98 11.35
N SER A 170 -19.99 -1.50 11.31
CA SER A 170 -20.50 -0.64 12.37
C SER A 170 -20.42 -1.36 13.74
N PRO A 171 -20.03 -0.69 14.84
CA PRO A 171 -19.92 -1.31 16.17
C PRO A 171 -21.18 -2.07 16.60
N SER A 172 -22.37 -1.59 16.23
CA SER A 172 -23.65 -2.25 16.52
C SER A 172 -23.86 -3.59 15.81
N LEU A 173 -23.08 -3.90 14.77
CA LEU A 173 -23.10 -5.19 14.06
C LEU A 173 -22.01 -6.15 14.55
N GLU A 174 -20.97 -5.63 15.21
CA GLU A 174 -19.88 -6.43 15.78
C GLU A 174 -20.09 -6.74 17.27
N ASP A 175 -21.27 -6.41 17.80
CA ASP A 175 -21.66 -6.75 19.16
C ASP A 175 -21.65 -8.27 19.35
N ARG A 176 -21.02 -8.72 20.43
CA ARG A 176 -20.81 -10.14 20.72
C ARG A 176 -21.91 -10.74 21.60
N ASP A 177 -22.83 -9.92 22.09
CA ASP A 177 -23.96 -10.34 22.93
C ASP A 177 -25.19 -10.79 22.10
N TRP A 178 -24.97 -11.66 21.10
CA TRP A 178 -26.03 -12.24 20.25
C TRP A 178 -26.48 -13.63 20.69
#